data_AF-A0A3A8H0H8-F1
#
_entry.id   AF-A0A3A8H0H8-F1
#
_cell.length_a   1.000
_cell.length_b   1.000
_cell.length_c   1.000
_cell.angle_alpha   90.00
_cell.angle_beta   90.00
_cell.angle_gamma   90.00
#
_symmetry.space_group_name_H-M   'P 1'
#
loop_
_entity.id
_entity.type
_entity.pdbx_description
1 polymer ?
#
loop_
_entity_poly.entity_id
_entity_poly.type
_entity_poly.pdbx_seq_one_letter_code
_entity_poly.pdbx_strand_id
1 'polypeptide(L)' 'MSTPGRLSGLLLPLFSLRSRTDFGIGDFGAMDGLFAWMKAARQRLLMVLP' A
#
# COMPACT_ATOMS: atom_id res chain seq x y z
N MET A 1 -27.67 2.37 -0.51
CA MET A 1 -26.19 2.32 -0.37
C MET A 1 -25.84 0.99 0.25
N SER A 2 -25.13 0.11 -0.45
CA SER A 2 -24.66 -1.16 0.13
C SER A 2 -23.67 -0.85 1.25
N THR A 3 -23.91 -1.36 2.45
CA THR A 3 -22.92 -1.32 3.53
C THR A 3 -21.63 -1.93 2.98
N PRO A 4 -20.49 -1.22 2.99
CA PRO A 4 -19.24 -1.84 2.64
C PRO A 4 -19.07 -3.01 3.60
N GLY A 5 -18.94 -4.22 3.07
CA GLY A 5 -18.65 -5.39 3.88
C GLY A 5 -17.38 -5.17 4.72
N ARG A 6 -17.03 -6.11 5.58
CA ARG A 6 -15.76 -6.03 6.33
C ARG A 6 -14.59 -5.96 5.33
N LEU A 7 -13.80 -4.88 5.39
CA LEU A 7 -12.59 -4.67 4.59
C LEU A 7 -11.35 -4.77 5.49
N SER A 8 -10.32 -5.44 5.01
CA SER A 8 -8.98 -5.39 5.59
C SER A 8 -8.08 -4.48 4.76
N GLY A 9 -7.11 -3.83 5.41
CA GLY A 9 -6.19 -2.92 4.75
C GLY A 9 -4.84 -2.82 5.44
N LEU A 10 -3.98 -2.01 4.86
CA LEU A 10 -2.65 -1.70 5.35
C LEU A 10 -2.56 -0.19 5.64
N LEU A 11 -2.06 0.17 6.83
CA LEU A 11 -1.52 1.50 7.10
C LEU A 11 -0.01 1.45 6.88
N LEU A 12 0.47 2.18 5.89
CA LEU A 12 1.88 2.23 5.53
C LEU A 12 2.33 3.68 5.29
N PRO A 13 3.24 4.21 6.11
CA PRO A 13 3.98 5.43 5.79
C PRO A 13 4.69 5.29 4.44
N LEU A 14 4.37 6.14 3.44
CA LEU A 14 4.97 6.00 2.10
C LEU A 14 6.50 6.09 2.16
N PHE A 15 7.02 7.01 2.97
CA PHE A 15 8.47 7.22 3.11
C PHE A 15 9.23 5.97 3.62
N SER A 16 8.55 5.01 4.25
CA SER A 16 9.18 3.77 4.74
C SER A 16 9.13 2.61 3.75
N LEU A 17 8.40 2.75 2.62
CA LEU A 17 8.32 1.72 1.59
C LEU A 17 9.62 1.65 0.78
N ARG A 18 10.48 0.69 1.13
CA ARG A 18 11.76 0.47 0.45
C ARG A 18 11.60 -0.24 -0.88
N SER A 19 12.35 0.21 -1.87
CA SER A 19 12.56 -0.47 -3.15
C SER A 19 14.06 -0.53 -3.48
N ARG A 20 14.40 -1.27 -4.54
CA ARG A 20 15.79 -1.38 -5.01
C ARG A 20 16.25 -0.15 -5.81
N THR A 21 15.31 0.70 -6.22
CA THR A 21 15.53 1.81 -7.16
C THR A 21 15.23 3.17 -6.55
N ASP A 22 14.82 3.23 -5.29
CA ASP A 22 14.56 4.49 -4.62
C ASP A 22 15.87 5.19 -4.17
N PHE A 23 15.74 6.42 -3.67
CA PHE A 23 16.87 7.27 -3.26
C PHE A 23 17.11 7.34 -1.74
N GLY A 24 16.81 6.27 -1.02
CA GLY A 24 16.92 6.22 0.45
C GLY A 24 15.64 6.62 1.20
N ILE A 25 14.57 6.94 0.47
CA ILE A 25 13.22 7.19 0.97
C ILE A 25 12.20 6.53 0.03
N GLY A 26 11.11 6.00 0.57
CA GLY A 26 10.05 5.39 -0.24
C GLY A 26 9.32 6.41 -1.11
N ASP A 27 9.02 6.01 -2.34
CA ASP A 27 8.33 6.80 -3.36
C ASP A 27 7.22 5.99 -4.05
N PHE A 28 6.55 6.61 -5.01
CA PHE A 28 5.46 5.96 -5.74
C PHE A 28 5.91 4.90 -6.76
N GLY A 29 7.20 4.82 -7.10
CA GLY A 29 7.73 3.85 -8.06
C GLY A 29 7.59 2.39 -7.61
N ALA A 30 7.43 2.17 -6.30
CA ALA A 30 7.21 0.84 -5.72
C ALA A 30 5.72 0.43 -5.59
N MET A 31 4.78 1.30 -5.97
CA MET A 31 3.34 1.08 -5.75
C MET A 31 2.79 -0.16 -6.46
N ASP A 32 3.22 -0.43 -7.69
CA ASP A 32 2.74 -1.60 -8.44
C ASP A 32 3.07 -2.91 -7.72
N GLY A 33 4.27 -3.00 -7.16
CA GLY A 33 4.70 -4.14 -6.34
C GLY A 33 3.89 -4.25 -5.04
N LEU A 34 3.67 -3.12 -4.36
CA LEU A 34 2.84 -3.07 -3.16
C LEU A 34 1.40 -3.52 -3.47
N PHE A 35 0.79 -3.04 -4.55
CA PHE A 35 -0.58 -3.39 -4.93
C PHE A 35 -0.70 -4.86 -5.37
N ALA A 36 0.30 -5.39 -6.08
CA ALA A 36 0.36 -6.81 -6.40
C ALA A 36 0.38 -7.66 -5.12
N TRP A 37 1.21 -7.28 -4.14
CA TRP A 37 1.28 -7.93 -2.84
C TRP A 37 -0.04 -7.80 -2.05
N MET A 38 -0.60 -6.59 -1.97
CA MET A 38 -1.88 -6.33 -1.27
C MET A 38 -3.01 -7.18 -1.85
N LYS A 39 -3.09 -7.27 -3.19
CA LYS A 39 -4.08 -8.10 -3.88
C LYS A 39 -3.93 -9.58 -3.49
N ALA A 40 -2.70 -10.11 -3.50
CA ALA A 40 -2.42 -11.48 -3.08
C ALA A 40 -2.76 -11.71 -1.59
N ALA A 41 -2.48 -10.73 -0.73
CA ALA A 41 -2.79 -10.75 0.69
C ALA A 41 -4.26 -10.41 1.02
N ARG A 42 -5.11 -10.19 0.01
CA ARG A 42 -6.52 -9.76 0.13
C ARG A 42 -6.72 -8.47 0.92
N GLN A 43 -5.71 -7.59 0.95
CA GLN A 43 -5.84 -6.23 1.46
C GLN A 43 -6.52 -5.34 0.41
N ARG A 44 -7.56 -4.61 0.83
CA ARG A 44 -8.45 -3.83 -0.04
C ARG A 44 -8.40 -2.32 0.20
N LEU A 45 -7.62 -1.89 1.20
CA LEU A 45 -7.45 -0.49 1.56
C LEU A 45 -5.97 -0.22 1.84
N LEU A 46 -5.43 0.87 1.28
CA LEU A 46 -4.13 1.42 1.64
C LEU A 46 -4.37 2.78 2.30
N MET A 47 -3.89 2.95 3.53
CA MET A 47 -3.84 4.23 4.22
C MET A 47 -2.38 4.68 4.26
N VAL A 48 -2.14 5.92 3.85
CA VAL A 48 -0.83 6.57 3.92
C VAL A 48 -0.89 7.76 4.87
N LEU A 49 0.27 8.16 5.39
CA LEU A 49 0.40 9.45 6.04
C LEU A 49 0.23 10.57 4.99
N PRO A 50 -0.26 11.76 5.40
CA PRO A 50 -0.29 12.93 4.53
C PRO A 50 1.06 13.29 3.91
#